data_AF-A0A7L4Q0X9-F1
#
_entry.id   AF-A0A7L4Q0X9-F1
#
_cell.length_a   1.000
_cell.length_b   1.000
_cell.length_c   1.000
_cell.angle_alpha   90.00
_cell.angle_beta   90.00
_cell.angle_gamma   90.00
#
_symmetry.space_group_name_H-M   'P 1'
#
loop_
_entity.id
_entity.type
_entity.pdbx_description
1 polymer ?
#
loop_
_entity_poly.entity_id
_entity_poly.type
_entity_poly.pdbx_seq_one_letter_code
_entity_poly.pdbx_strand_id
1 'polypeptide(L)'
;MEDNALIAYCGLCCLDCHSHAGKIPDLARDLRKELRRVHYEKFAEALSAYPFGGPLKKYQDCYDLLGLMMKFRCTKGCRAGGGPPFCRIRECCREKDIAGCWECSNYPDCEKLD
;
A
#
# COMPACT_ATOMS: atom_id res chain seq x y z
N MET A 1 -12.53 18.59 -7.47
CA MET A 1 -12.97 17.31 -6.88
C MET A 1 -13.73 17.68 -5.63
N GLU A 2 -14.96 17.19 -5.44
CA GLU A 2 -15.67 17.38 -4.18
C GLU A 2 -14.89 16.67 -3.06
N ASP A 3 -14.59 17.38 -1.96
CA ASP A 3 -13.73 16.91 -0.86
C ASP A 3 -14.18 15.56 -0.26
N ASN A 4 -15.47 15.23 -0.34
CA ASN A 4 -16.03 13.99 0.18
C ASN A 4 -15.58 12.72 -0.55
N ALA A 5 -15.10 12.81 -1.80
CA ALA A 5 -14.66 11.63 -2.56
C ALA A 5 -13.36 11.02 -2.00
N LEU A 6 -12.56 11.82 -1.28
CA LEU A 6 -11.26 11.43 -0.75
C LEU A 6 -11.34 10.89 0.68
N ILE A 7 -12.45 11.12 1.39
CA ILE A 7 -12.69 10.57 2.72
C ILE A 7 -13.27 9.15 2.58
N ALA A 8 -12.57 8.14 3.07
CA ALA A 8 -13.01 6.75 3.05
C ALA A 8 -14.18 6.51 4.02
N TYR A 9 -14.81 5.34 3.93
CA TYR A 9 -15.90 4.93 4.82
C TYR A 9 -15.50 4.95 6.31
N CYS A 10 -14.24 4.64 6.61
CA CYS A 10 -13.69 4.67 7.97
C CYS A 10 -13.30 6.06 8.48
N GLY A 11 -13.44 7.11 7.67
CA GLY A 11 -12.99 8.47 8.00
C GLY A 11 -11.53 8.78 7.63
N LEU A 12 -10.73 7.79 7.21
CA LEU A 12 -9.37 8.04 6.73
C LEU A 12 -9.37 8.77 5.38
N CYS A 13 -8.39 9.65 5.17
CA CYS A 13 -8.24 10.38 3.92
C CYS A 13 -7.32 9.65 2.94
N CYS A 14 -7.76 9.51 1.68
CA CYS A 14 -6.95 8.92 0.61
C CYS A 14 -5.70 9.75 0.30
N LEU A 15 -5.68 11.05 0.61
CA LEU A 15 -4.49 11.89 0.42
C LEU A 15 -3.32 11.47 1.32
N ASP A 16 -3.61 10.91 2.49
CA ASP A 16 -2.58 10.42 3.44
C ASP A 16 -2.19 8.96 3.18
N CYS A 17 -2.89 8.28 2.26
CA CYS A 17 -2.65 6.87 1.99
C CYS A 17 -1.41 6.69 1.11
N HIS A 18 -0.42 5.92 1.60
CA HIS A 18 0.81 5.62 0.85
C HIS A 18 0.56 5.01 -0.54
N SER A 19 -0.52 4.23 -0.67
CA SER A 19 -0.91 3.58 -1.92
C SER A 19 -1.45 4.60 -2.93
N HIS A 20 -2.21 5.59 -2.46
CA HIS A 20 -2.81 6.62 -3.31
C HIS A 20 -1.82 7.74 -3.64
N ALA A 21 -1.00 8.17 -2.68
CA ALA A 21 0.09 9.12 -2.90
C ALA A 21 1.11 8.62 -3.92
N GLY A 22 1.27 7.29 -4.06
CA GLY A 22 2.04 6.69 -5.14
C GLY A 22 3.57 6.79 -4.99
N LYS A 23 4.07 7.56 -4.03
CA LYS A 23 5.52 7.76 -3.84
C LYS A 23 6.26 6.45 -3.56
N ILE A 24 5.76 5.61 -2.66
CA ILE A 24 6.37 4.31 -2.36
C ILE A 24 6.39 3.39 -3.59
N PRO A 25 5.25 3.13 -4.27
CA PRO A 25 5.27 2.25 -5.45
C PRO A 25 6.09 2.81 -6.62
N ASP A 26 6.19 4.14 -6.79
CA ASP A 26 7.10 4.75 -7.78
C ASP A 26 8.57 4.48 -7.43
N LEU A 27 8.99 4.77 -6.19
CA LEU A 27 10.36 4.53 -5.75
C LEU A 27 10.74 3.05 -5.83
N ALA A 28 9.82 2.15 -5.47
CA ALA A 28 10.04 0.70 -5.58
C ALA A 28 10.22 0.27 -7.05
N ARG A 29 9.40 0.78 -7.96
CA ARG A 29 9.53 0.54 -9.41
C ARG A 29 10.87 1.04 -9.93
N ASP A 30 11.24 2.27 -9.60
CA ASP A 30 12.42 2.94 -10.15
C ASP A 30 13.71 2.29 -9.63
N LEU A 31 13.79 2.00 -8.34
CA LEU A 31 14.91 1.24 -7.77
C LEU A 31 15.01 -0.14 -8.42
N ARG A 32 13.90 -0.89 -8.53
CA ARG A 32 13.90 -2.22 -9.15
C ARG A 32 14.35 -2.20 -10.61
N LYS A 33 13.97 -1.16 -11.36
CA LYS A 33 14.41 -0.94 -12.74
C LYS A 33 15.92 -0.71 -12.80
N GLU A 34 16.46 0.13 -11.94
CA GLU A 34 17.89 0.42 -11.89
C GLU A 34 18.73 -0.78 -11.45
N LEU A 35 18.31 -1.52 -10.42
CA LEU A 35 18.98 -2.75 -9.97
C LEU A 35 19.11 -3.77 -11.12
N ARG A 36 18.05 -3.95 -11.91
CA ARG A 36 18.08 -4.79 -13.11
C ARG A 36 19.01 -4.24 -14.18
N ARG A 37 18.97 -2.93 -14.44
CA ARG A 37 19.77 -2.29 -15.50
C ARG A 37 21.27 -2.47 -15.26
N VAL A 38 21.71 -2.39 -14.02
CA VAL A 38 23.13 -2.49 -13.65
C VAL A 38 23.58 -3.90 -13.31
N HIS A 39 22.71 -4.90 -13.46
CA HIS A 39 22.98 -6.29 -13.07
C HIS A 39 23.44 -6.43 -11.61
N TYR A 40 22.75 -5.73 -10.69
CA TYR A 40 23.14 -5.67 -9.29
C TYR A 40 23.14 -7.05 -8.61
N GLU A 41 22.41 -8.02 -9.15
CA GLU A 41 22.44 -9.42 -8.71
C GLU A 41 23.86 -10.00 -8.70
N LYS A 42 24.70 -9.63 -9.67
CA LYS A 42 26.08 -10.11 -9.78
C LYS A 42 26.97 -9.54 -8.68
N PHE A 43 26.77 -8.26 -8.36
CA PHE A 43 27.44 -7.62 -7.22
C PHE A 43 27.02 -8.27 -5.90
N ALA A 44 25.72 -8.47 -5.72
CA ALA A 44 25.17 -9.10 -4.53
C ALA A 44 25.72 -10.53 -4.34
N GLU A 45 25.73 -11.34 -5.39
CA GLU A 45 26.30 -12.69 -5.40
C GLU A 45 27.78 -12.68 -4.98
N ALA A 46 28.62 -11.87 -5.64
CA ALA A 46 30.05 -11.80 -5.37
C ALA A 46 30.35 -11.36 -3.93
N LEU A 47 29.66 -10.32 -3.44
CA LEU A 47 29.92 -9.78 -2.12
C LEU A 47 29.32 -10.62 -0.99
N SER A 48 28.28 -11.41 -1.28
CA SER A 48 27.65 -12.30 -0.28
C SER A 48 28.57 -13.40 0.28
N ALA A 49 29.69 -13.66 -0.40
CA ALA A 49 30.73 -14.58 0.06
C ALA A 49 31.56 -14.03 1.23
N TYR A 50 31.59 -12.71 1.43
CA TYR A 50 32.35 -12.08 2.52
C TYR A 50 31.50 -11.98 3.79
N PRO A 51 32.12 -12.05 4.99
CA PRO A 51 31.39 -11.97 6.26
C PRO A 51 30.50 -10.72 6.41
N PHE A 52 30.94 -9.57 5.91
CA PHE A 52 30.16 -8.32 5.95
C PHE A 52 29.00 -8.29 4.92
N GLY A 53 29.10 -9.09 3.86
CA GLY A 53 28.14 -9.13 2.76
C GLY A 53 26.98 -10.11 2.98
N GLY A 54 26.93 -10.80 4.13
CA GLY A 54 25.90 -11.80 4.44
C GLY A 54 24.45 -11.40 4.12
N PRO A 55 24.00 -10.15 4.39
CA PRO A 55 22.65 -9.70 4.04
C PRO A 55 22.33 -9.75 2.54
N LEU A 56 23.33 -9.65 1.65
CA LEU A 56 23.14 -9.69 0.20
C LEU A 56 22.61 -11.04 -0.30
N LYS A 57 22.70 -12.10 0.50
CA LYS A 57 22.06 -13.39 0.22
C LYS A 57 20.53 -13.27 0.07
N LYS A 58 19.93 -12.23 0.66
CA LYS A 58 18.49 -11.92 0.54
C LYS A 58 18.16 -10.97 -0.62
N TYR A 59 19.10 -10.76 -1.55
CA TYR A 59 18.89 -9.84 -2.67
C TYR A 59 17.64 -10.19 -3.48
N GLN A 60 17.42 -11.48 -3.78
CA GLN A 60 16.25 -11.92 -4.54
C GLN A 60 14.95 -11.61 -3.79
N ASP A 61 14.88 -11.90 -2.48
CA ASP A 61 13.73 -11.57 -1.64
C ASP A 61 13.43 -10.05 -1.66
N CYS A 62 14.47 -9.22 -1.55
CA CYS A 62 14.36 -7.77 -1.63
C CYS A 62 13.83 -7.32 -3.00
N TYR A 63 14.40 -7.87 -4.08
CA TYR A 63 14.03 -7.54 -5.45
C TYR A 63 12.57 -7.92 -5.76
N ASP A 64 12.10 -9.06 -5.24
CA ASP A 64 10.72 -9.51 -5.39
C ASP A 64 9.76 -8.71 -4.51
N LEU A 65 10.16 -8.34 -3.29
CA LEU A 65 9.41 -7.44 -2.43
C LEU A 65 9.20 -6.06 -3.10
N LEU A 66 10.24 -5.47 -3.69
CA LEU A 66 10.10 -4.24 -4.49
C LEU A 66 9.10 -4.41 -5.64
N GLY A 67 9.10 -5.57 -6.28
CA GLY A 67 8.15 -5.94 -7.34
C GLY A 67 6.71 -6.07 -6.84
N LEU A 68 6.50 -6.50 -5.60
CA LEU A 68 5.20 -6.52 -4.96
C LEU A 68 4.77 -5.10 -4.52
N MET A 69 5.66 -4.33 -3.90
CA MET A 69 5.38 -2.97 -3.43
C MET A 69 4.86 -2.05 -4.54
N MET A 70 5.41 -2.15 -5.75
CA MET A 70 4.94 -1.34 -6.88
C MET A 70 3.49 -1.64 -7.30
N LYS A 71 2.95 -2.84 -6.97
CA LYS A 71 1.55 -3.21 -7.29
C LYS A 71 0.54 -2.57 -6.34
N PHE A 72 0.97 -2.09 -5.17
CA PHE A 72 0.12 -1.41 -4.20
C PHE A 72 -0.14 0.06 -4.56
N ARG A 73 -0.14 0.42 -5.85
CA ARG A 73 -0.60 1.72 -6.31
C ARG A 73 -2.12 1.74 -6.37
N CYS A 74 -2.74 2.68 -5.68
CA CYS A 74 -4.17 2.96 -5.76
C CYS A 74 -4.41 4.17 -6.68
N THR A 75 -5.21 4.00 -7.73
CA THR A 75 -5.55 5.08 -8.69
C THR A 75 -6.99 5.57 -8.57
N LYS A 76 -7.79 4.97 -7.69
CA LYS A 76 -9.25 5.21 -7.60
C LYS A 76 -9.70 5.84 -6.29
N GLY A 77 -8.99 5.58 -5.18
CA GLY A 77 -9.48 5.93 -3.83
C GLY A 77 -10.59 4.98 -3.34
N CYS A 78 -10.83 4.96 -2.03
CA CYS A 78 -11.69 3.95 -1.39
C CYS A 78 -13.15 3.98 -1.88
N ARG A 79 -13.69 5.15 -2.20
CA ARG A 79 -15.08 5.30 -2.67
C ARG A 79 -15.27 4.90 -4.13
N ALA A 80 -14.25 5.04 -4.97
CA ALA A 80 -14.31 4.65 -6.39
C ALA A 80 -13.76 3.24 -6.66
N GLY A 81 -13.77 2.35 -5.67
CA GLY A 81 -13.37 0.95 -5.82
C GLY A 81 -11.87 0.69 -5.66
N GLY A 82 -11.11 1.61 -5.07
CA GLY A 82 -9.79 1.33 -4.50
C GLY A 82 -9.88 0.64 -3.14
N GLY A 83 -8.78 0.63 -2.36
CA GLY A 83 -8.73 -0.04 -1.05
C GLY A 83 -8.82 -1.58 -1.15
N PRO A 84 -8.85 -2.29 0.00
CA PRO A 84 -8.96 -3.74 0.00
C PRO A 84 -10.32 -4.21 -0.55
N PRO A 85 -10.36 -5.31 -1.31
CA PRO A 85 -11.61 -5.80 -1.91
C PRO A 85 -12.61 -6.30 -0.85
N PHE A 86 -12.13 -6.81 0.28
CA PHE A 86 -12.90 -7.36 1.40
C PHE A 86 -13.06 -6.36 2.56
N CYS A 87 -13.21 -5.07 2.25
CA CYS A 87 -13.32 -4.03 3.28
C CYS A 87 -14.66 -4.12 4.04
N ARG A 88 -14.64 -4.72 5.24
CA ARG A 88 -15.83 -4.86 6.11
C ARG A 88 -16.47 -3.52 6.49
N ILE A 89 -15.66 -2.45 6.63
CA ILE A 89 -16.17 -1.12 6.97
C ILE A 89 -17.00 -0.54 5.81
N ARG A 90 -16.56 -0.75 4.56
CA ARG A 90 -17.31 -0.36 3.36
C ARG A 90 -18.65 -1.07 3.31
N GLU A 91 -18.65 -2.38 3.51
CA GLU A 91 -19.87 -3.20 3.49
C GLU A 91 -20.83 -2.75 4.59
N CYS A 92 -20.35 -2.60 5.83
CA CYS A 92 -21.13 -2.12 6.96
C CYS A 92 -21.79 -0.74 6.71
N CYS A 93 -21.05 0.22 6.13
CA CYS A 93 -21.63 1.53 5.82
C CYS A 93 -22.69 1.47 4.72
N ARG A 94 -22.48 0.62 3.70
CA ARG A 94 -23.47 0.40 2.62
C ARG A 94 -24.74 -0.29 3.13
N GLU A 95 -24.61 -1.28 4.00
CA GLU A 95 -25.75 -1.98 4.61
C GLU A 95 -26.59 -1.07 5.51
N LYS A 96 -25.93 -0.13 6.20
CA LYS A 96 -26.58 0.86 7.07
C LYS A 96 -27.05 2.12 6.33
N ASP A 97 -26.78 2.23 5.04
CA ASP A 97 -27.04 3.41 4.21
C ASP A 97 -26.49 4.72 4.82
N ILE A 98 -25.24 4.66 5.32
CA ILE A 98 -24.53 5.82 5.89
C ILE A 98 -23.31 6.18 5.05
N ALA A 99 -22.98 7.47 5.00
CA ALA A 99 -21.84 7.94 4.22
C ALA A 99 -20.51 7.44 4.78
N GLY A 100 -20.41 7.25 6.09
CA GLY A 100 -19.24 6.71 6.76
C GLY A 100 -19.44 6.49 8.25
N CYS A 101 -18.41 5.98 8.92
CA CYS A 101 -18.48 5.61 10.33
C CYS A 101 -18.85 6.77 11.26
N TRP A 102 -18.60 8.03 10.89
CA TRP A 102 -18.95 9.21 11.69
C TRP A 102 -20.46 9.44 11.82
N GLU A 103 -21.29 8.81 10.98
CA GLU A 103 -22.76 8.85 11.09
C GLU A 103 -23.32 7.67 11.91
N CYS A 104 -22.48 6.70 12.26
CA CYS A 104 -22.91 5.52 13.00
C CYS A 104 -23.05 5.83 14.49
N SER A 105 -24.20 5.50 15.09
CA SER A 105 -24.45 5.67 16.53
C SER A 105 -23.49 4.89 17.44
N ASN A 106 -22.90 3.81 16.92
CA ASN A 106 -21.90 3.00 17.63
C ASN A 106 -20.45 3.48 17.43
N TYR A 107 -20.24 4.62 16.78
CA TYR A 107 -18.94 5.28 16.75
C TYR A 107 -18.78 6.10 18.04
N PRO A 108 -17.65 6.04 18.77
CA PRO A 108 -16.32 5.49 18.46
C PRO A 108 -16.07 4.03 18.94
N ASP A 109 -16.97 3.42 19.69
CA ASP A 109 -16.77 2.12 20.36
C ASP A 109 -16.92 0.90 19.41
N CYS A 110 -16.68 1.09 18.12
CA CYS A 110 -16.90 0.06 17.12
C CYS A 110 -15.64 -0.79 16.89
N GLU A 111 -15.68 -2.04 17.34
CA GLU A 111 -14.61 -3.04 17.14
C GLU A 111 -14.24 -3.30 15.67
N LYS A 112 -15.07 -2.85 14.71
CA LYS A 112 -14.76 -2.95 13.27
C LYS A 112 -13.73 -1.92 12.80
N LEU A 113 -13.39 -0.94 13.63
CA LEU A 113 -12.39 0.11 13.37
C LEU A 113 -11.03 -0.18 14.00
N ASP A 114 -10.92 -1.23 14.82
CA ASP A 114 -9.68 -1.71 15.42
C ASP A 114 -8.83 -2.54 14.43
#